data_AF-X0RRM4-F1
#
_entry.id   AF-X0RRM4-F1
#
_cell.length_a   1.000
_cell.length_b   1.000
_cell.length_c   1.000
_cell.angle_alpha   90.00
_cell.angle_beta   90.00
_cell.angle_gamma   90.00
#
_symmetry.space_group_name_H-M   'P 1'
#
loop_
_entity.id
_entity.type
_entity.pdbx_description
1 polymer ?
#
loop_
_entity_poly.entity_id
_entity_poly.type
_entity_poly.pdbx_seq_one_letter_code
_entity_poly.pdbx_strand_id
1 'polypeptide(L)'
;RPEFALDIVVTLAIVNVIGMRISTAGIAAFLMLIGYSVDTDILLSTRVLKRKGGTVLDGILSAMKTGLTMSITTLIAMSVALIFAQSLILKQIMIILLIGLLVDLPNTWIQNAGILRLHLEKKPKNE
;
A
#
# COMPACT_ATOMS: atom_id res chain seq x y z
N ARG A 1 4.77 7.24 -9.07
CA ARG A 1 5.74 7.64 -8.02
C ARG A 1 6.66 6.45 -7.73
N PRO A 2 7.87 6.62 -7.18
CA PRO A 2 8.80 5.50 -7.00
C PRO A 2 8.33 4.43 -5.98
N GLU A 3 7.37 4.74 -5.09
CA GLU A 3 6.89 3.80 -4.05
C GLU A 3 6.35 2.47 -4.62
N PHE A 4 5.44 2.49 -5.60
CA PHE A 4 4.90 1.24 -6.15
C PHE A 4 5.98 0.31 -6.72
N ALA A 5 7.04 0.87 -7.31
CA ALA A 5 8.14 0.08 -7.85
C ALA A 5 8.94 -0.57 -6.72
N LEU A 6 9.12 0.15 -5.61
CA LEU A 6 9.74 -0.37 -4.40
C LEU A 6 8.89 -1.50 -3.81
N ASP A 7 7.57 -1.34 -3.75
CA ASP A 7 6.64 -2.35 -3.22
C ASP A 7 6.72 -3.65 -4.02
N ILE A 8 6.70 -3.57 -5.36
CA ILE A 8 6.82 -4.74 -6.24
C ILE A 8 8.18 -5.40 -6.07
N VAL A 9 9.27 -4.62 -6.12
CA VAL A 9 10.64 -5.16 -6.08
C VAL A 9 10.91 -5.85 -4.74
N VAL A 10 10.53 -5.22 -3.63
CA VAL A 10 10.70 -5.79 -2.28
C VAL A 10 9.82 -7.02 -2.11
N THR A 11 8.56 -6.98 -2.53
CA THR A 11 7.67 -8.15 -2.46
C THR A 11 8.19 -9.30 -3.30
N LEU A 12 8.65 -9.03 -4.53
CA LEU A 12 9.23 -10.03 -5.41
C LEU A 12 10.49 -10.65 -4.81
N ALA A 13 11.35 -9.83 -4.20
CA ALA A 13 12.54 -10.30 -3.50
C ALA A 13 12.19 -11.23 -2.33
N ILE A 14 11.23 -10.86 -1.49
CA ILE A 14 10.78 -11.68 -0.35
C ILE A 14 10.19 -13.00 -0.85
N VAL A 15 9.31 -12.97 -1.86
CA VAL A 15 8.69 -14.16 -2.47
C VAL A 15 9.74 -15.11 -3.03
N ASN A 16 10.77 -14.58 -3.68
CA ASN A 16 11.88 -15.36 -4.22
C ASN A 16 12.74 -15.99 -3.10
N VAL A 17 13.05 -15.23 -2.04
CA VAL A 17 13.80 -15.73 -0.87
C VAL A 17 13.07 -16.88 -0.16
N ILE A 18 11.73 -16.85 -0.12
CA ILE A 18 10.90 -17.93 0.45
C ILE A 18 10.84 -19.15 -0.49
N GLY A 19 11.39 -19.06 -1.70
CA GLY A 19 11.47 -20.17 -2.66
C GLY A 19 10.14 -20.47 -3.38
N MET A 20 9.20 -19.52 -3.38
CA MET A 20 7.91 -19.72 -4.05
C MET A 20 8.04 -19.57 -5.57
N ARG A 21 7.56 -20.58 -6.31
CA ARG A 21 7.48 -20.52 -7.78
C ARG A 21 6.29 -19.69 -8.22
N ILE A 22 6.55 -18.49 -8.75
CA ILE A 22 5.51 -17.58 -9.23
C ILE A 22 4.78 -18.20 -10.42
N SER A 23 3.48 -18.47 -10.27
CA SER A 23 2.60 -18.89 -11.36
C SER A 23 2.01 -17.67 -12.07
N THR A 24 1.28 -17.88 -13.17
CA THR A 24 0.51 -16.82 -13.85
C THR A 24 -0.48 -16.12 -12.91
N ALA A 25 -1.08 -16.87 -11.99
CA ALA A 25 -1.95 -16.32 -10.94
C ALA A 25 -1.17 -15.47 -9.93
N GLY A 26 0.09 -15.83 -9.64
CA GLY A 26 0.98 -15.02 -8.81
C GLY A 26 1.25 -13.65 -9.45
N ILE A 27 1.39 -13.58 -10.78
CA ILE A 27 1.55 -12.30 -11.50
C ILE A 27 0.30 -11.42 -11.33
N ALA A 28 -0.91 -12.00 -11.36
CA ALA A 28 -2.14 -11.26 -11.10
C ALA A 28 -2.18 -10.66 -9.69
N ALA A 29 -1.60 -11.34 -8.69
CA ALA A 29 -1.48 -10.80 -7.33
C ALA A 29 -0.57 -9.55 -7.30
N PHE A 30 0.54 -9.55 -8.03
CA PHE A 30 1.39 -8.36 -8.16
C PHE A 30 0.68 -7.19 -8.87
N LEU A 31 -0.13 -7.47 -9.88
CA LEU A 31 -0.96 -6.43 -10.52
C LEU A 31 -1.97 -5.83 -9.54
N MET A 32 -2.53 -6.63 -8.64
CA MET A 32 -3.42 -6.15 -7.59
C MET A 32 -2.70 -5.29 -6.55
N LEU A 33 -1.44 -5.61 -6.20
CA LEU A 33 -0.62 -4.78 -5.31
C LEU A 33 -0.38 -3.38 -5.89
N ILE A 34 -0.21 -3.27 -7.21
CA ILE A 34 -0.11 -1.96 -7.88
C ILE A 34 -1.40 -1.16 -7.67
N GLY A 35 -2.56 -1.78 -7.89
CA GLY A 35 -3.85 -1.13 -7.68
C GLY A 35 -4.01 -0.65 -6.24
N TYR A 36 -3.62 -1.49 -5.27
CA TYR A 36 -3.70 -1.16 -3.85
C TYR A 36 -2.85 0.06 -3.46
N SER A 37 -1.58 0.08 -3.88
CA SER A 37 -0.65 1.19 -3.65
C SER A 37 -1.22 2.50 -4.25
N VAL A 38 -1.69 2.45 -5.50
CA VAL A 38 -2.29 3.60 -6.20
C VAL A 38 -3.57 4.10 -5.51
N ASP A 39 -4.43 3.21 -5.00
CA ASP A 39 -5.66 3.59 -4.29
C ASP A 39 -5.35 4.40 -3.02
N THR A 40 -4.33 3.99 -2.25
CA THR A 40 -3.92 4.70 -1.03
C THR A 40 -3.24 6.04 -1.33
N ASP A 41 -2.49 6.13 -2.42
CA ASP A 41 -1.88 7.39 -2.89
C ASP A 41 -2.93 8.41 -3.32
N ILE A 42 -3.95 7.96 -4.05
CA ILE A 42 -5.07 8.81 -4.46
C ILE A 42 -5.82 9.30 -3.23
N LEU A 43 -6.04 8.43 -2.23
CA LEU A 43 -6.67 8.81 -0.96
C LEU A 43 -5.85 9.90 -0.24
N LEU A 44 -4.55 9.70 -0.08
CA LEU A 44 -3.65 10.64 0.60
C LEU A 44 -3.62 11.98 -0.14
N SER A 45 -3.40 11.95 -1.45
CA SER A 45 -3.35 13.15 -2.29
C SER A 45 -4.67 13.90 -2.27
N THR A 46 -5.80 13.20 -2.32
CA THR A 46 -7.13 13.84 -2.29
C THR A 46 -7.39 14.52 -0.95
N ARG A 47 -7.05 13.88 0.18
CA ARG A 47 -7.26 14.47 1.50
C ARG A 47 -6.31 15.59 1.85
N VAL A 48 -5.11 15.59 1.28
CA VAL A 48 -4.11 16.63 1.55
C VAL A 48 -4.23 17.81 0.59
N LEU A 49 -4.48 17.57 -0.70
CA LEU A 49 -4.47 18.63 -1.73
C LEU A 49 -5.85 19.18 -2.07
N LYS A 50 -6.92 18.38 -1.96
CA LYS A 50 -8.29 18.81 -2.35
C LYS A 50 -9.18 19.18 -1.17
N ARG A 51 -8.77 18.92 0.07
CA ARG A 51 -9.57 19.27 1.25
C ARG A 51 -9.53 20.78 1.50
N LYS A 52 -10.70 21.42 1.54
CA LYS A 52 -10.86 22.82 1.96
C LYS A 52 -10.90 22.88 3.49
N GLY A 53 -9.86 23.42 4.11
CA GLY A 53 -9.76 23.64 5.57
C GLY A 53 -9.01 22.56 6.35
N GLY A 54 -8.35 22.99 7.44
CA GLY A 54 -7.42 22.18 8.23
C GLY A 54 -5.96 22.35 7.83
N THR A 55 -5.03 21.86 8.65
CA THR A 55 -3.60 21.83 8.31
C THR A 55 -3.27 20.64 7.39
N VAL A 56 -2.13 20.69 6.71
CA VAL A 56 -1.60 19.56 5.93
C VAL A 56 -1.49 18.30 6.81
N LEU A 57 -1.09 18.46 8.07
CA LEU A 57 -1.00 17.36 9.03
C LEU A 57 -2.36 16.74 9.34
N ASP A 58 -3.42 17.54 9.47
CA ASP A 58 -4.78 17.03 9.68
C ASP A 58 -5.27 16.22 8.46
N GLY A 59 -4.88 16.65 7.25
CA GLY A 59 -5.13 15.91 6.00
C GLY A 59 -4.43 14.55 5.99
N ILE A 60 -3.14 14.53 6.34
CA ILE A 60 -2.32 13.30 6.41
C ILE A 60 -2.87 12.35 7.48
N LEU A 61 -3.10 12.83 8.70
CA LEU A 61 -3.62 12.00 9.81
C LEU A 61 -5.00 11.43 9.48
N SER A 62 -5.86 12.22 8.84
CA SER A 62 -7.15 11.75 8.37
C SER A 62 -6.98 10.64 7.32
N ALA A 63 -6.17 10.87 6.29
CA ALA A 63 -5.88 9.86 5.26
C ALA A 63 -5.32 8.58 5.86
N MET A 64 -4.39 8.72 6.81
CA MET A 64 -3.75 7.62 7.52
C MET A 64 -4.75 6.76 8.26
N LYS A 65 -5.70 7.35 8.99
CA LYS A 65 -6.75 6.56 9.65
C LYS A 65 -7.51 5.69 8.65
N THR A 66 -7.95 6.27 7.53
CA THR A 66 -8.75 5.52 6.56
C THR A 66 -7.93 4.50 5.78
N GLY A 67 -6.72 4.85 5.33
CA GLY A 67 -5.88 3.91 4.59
C GLY A 67 -5.37 2.77 5.48
N LEU A 68 -5.07 3.03 6.76
CA LEU A 68 -4.79 1.94 7.72
C LEU A 68 -6.00 1.03 7.92
N THR A 69 -7.21 1.58 8.10
CA THR A 69 -8.42 0.77 8.22
C THR A 69 -8.62 -0.09 6.97
N MET A 70 -8.46 0.47 5.76
CA MET A 70 -8.54 -0.32 4.51
C MET A 70 -7.52 -1.46 4.50
N SER A 71 -6.25 -1.15 4.83
CA SER A 71 -5.15 -2.12 4.81
C SER A 71 -5.37 -3.25 5.80
N ILE A 72 -5.74 -2.92 7.04
CA ILE A 72 -5.99 -3.90 8.10
C ILE A 72 -7.17 -4.80 7.71
N THR A 73 -8.24 -4.23 7.17
CA THR A 73 -9.41 -5.02 6.75
C THR A 73 -9.03 -6.01 5.64
N THR A 74 -8.23 -5.57 4.66
CA THR A 74 -7.72 -6.44 3.60
C THR A 74 -6.77 -7.50 4.15
N LEU A 75 -5.83 -7.15 5.04
CA LEU A 75 -4.92 -8.10 5.69
C LEU A 75 -5.68 -9.20 6.44
N ILE A 76 -6.73 -8.83 7.17
CA ILE A 76 -7.61 -9.79 7.86
C ILE A 76 -8.31 -10.68 6.83
N ALA A 77 -8.91 -10.09 5.79
CA ALA A 77 -9.60 -10.86 4.75
C ALA A 77 -8.67 -11.86 4.05
N MET A 78 -7.46 -11.46 3.69
CA MET A 78 -6.46 -12.33 3.06
C MET A 78 -5.96 -13.42 4.02
N SER A 79 -5.77 -13.09 5.29
CA SER A 79 -5.36 -14.05 6.33
C SER A 79 -6.43 -15.13 6.53
N VAL A 80 -7.70 -14.74 6.64
CA VAL A 80 -8.83 -15.67 6.75
C VAL A 80 -8.92 -16.51 5.47
N ALA A 81 -8.87 -15.88 4.29
CA ALA A 81 -8.92 -16.58 3.02
C ALA A 81 -7.78 -17.60 2.87
N LEU A 82 -6.57 -17.30 3.37
CA LEU A 82 -5.44 -18.22 3.34
C LEU A 82 -5.68 -19.50 4.16
N ILE A 83 -6.37 -19.38 5.31
CA ILE A 83 -6.71 -20.52 6.18
C ILE A 83 -7.71 -21.45 5.49
N PHE A 84 -8.73 -20.88 4.82
CA PHE A 84 -9.80 -21.65 4.18
C PHE A 84 -9.49 -22.06 2.73
N ALA A 85 -8.50 -21.45 2.09
CA ALA A 85 -8.12 -21.79 0.72
C ALA A 85 -7.62 -23.24 0.63
N GLN A 86 -8.23 -24.04 -0.23
CA GLN A 86 -7.75 -25.41 -0.51
C GLN A 86 -6.78 -25.44 -1.71
N SER A 87 -6.98 -24.57 -2.69
CA SER A 87 -6.14 -24.49 -3.88
C SER A 87 -4.77 -23.88 -3.57
N LEU A 88 -3.70 -24.54 -4.02
CA LEU A 88 -2.32 -24.02 -3.97
C LEU A 88 -2.18 -22.67 -4.68
N ILE A 89 -2.94 -22.47 -5.76
CA ILE A 89 -2.94 -21.23 -6.55
C ILE A 89 -3.53 -20.07 -5.72
N LEU A 90 -4.65 -20.31 -5.03
CA LEU A 90 -5.27 -19.30 -4.18
C LEU A 90 -4.37 -18.97 -2.99
N LYS A 91 -3.79 -19.97 -2.33
CA LYS A 91 -2.82 -19.75 -1.24
C LYS A 91 -1.65 -18.87 -1.71
N GLN A 92 -1.13 -19.14 -2.91
CA GLN A 92 -0.06 -18.33 -3.49
C GLN A 92 -0.47 -16.87 -3.67
N ILE A 93 -1.65 -16.58 -4.25
CA ILE A 93 -2.15 -15.21 -4.40
C ILE A 93 -2.25 -14.53 -3.03
N MET A 94 -2.88 -15.19 -2.05
CA MET A 94 -3.09 -14.61 -0.72
C MET A 94 -1.77 -14.31 0.00
N ILE A 95 -0.77 -15.19 -0.11
CA ILE A 95 0.55 -14.98 0.48
C ILE A 95 1.26 -13.78 -0.17
N ILE A 96 1.24 -13.68 -1.50
CA ILE A 96 1.84 -12.54 -2.21
C ILE A 96 1.17 -11.23 -1.80
N LEU A 97 -0.17 -11.22 -1.71
CA LEU A 97 -0.93 -10.05 -1.27
C LEU A 97 -0.63 -9.66 0.18
N LEU A 98 -0.54 -10.64 1.09
CA LEU A 98 -0.19 -10.40 2.49
C LEU A 98 1.20 -9.76 2.62
N ILE A 99 2.20 -10.32 1.95
CA ILE A 99 3.56 -9.79 1.97
C ILE A 99 3.57 -8.38 1.37
N GLY A 100 2.93 -8.20 0.21
CA GLY A 100 2.91 -6.91 -0.46
C GLY A 100 2.21 -5.82 0.34
N LEU A 101 1.08 -6.12 0.98
CA LEU A 101 0.38 -5.17 1.86
C LEU A 101 1.20 -4.79 3.10
N LEU A 102 1.96 -5.73 3.65
CA LEU A 102 2.85 -5.47 4.78
C LEU A 102 4.04 -4.58 4.39
N VAL A 103 4.49 -4.65 3.14
CA VAL A 103 5.55 -3.80 2.58
C VAL A 103 5.00 -2.42 2.17
N ASP A 104 3.82 -2.38 1.58
CA ASP A 104 3.15 -1.16 1.12
C ASP A 104 2.85 -0.20 2.29
N LEU A 105 2.34 -0.72 3.41
CA LEU A 105 1.99 0.08 4.59
C LEU A 105 3.11 1.03 5.07
N PRO A 106 4.32 0.55 5.41
CA PRO A 106 5.41 1.42 5.83
C PRO A 106 5.89 2.33 4.68
N ASN A 107 5.92 1.86 3.44
CA ASN A 107 6.35 2.68 2.30
C ASN A 107 5.39 3.87 2.08
N THR A 108 4.09 3.66 2.15
CA THR A 108 3.10 4.71 2.00
C THR A 108 3.12 5.70 3.17
N TRP A 109 3.10 5.22 4.41
CA TRP A 109 2.95 6.12 5.57
C TRP A 109 4.25 6.76 6.06
N ILE A 110 5.40 6.12 5.86
CA ILE A 110 6.70 6.68 6.28
C ILE A 110 7.34 7.44 5.12
N GLN A 111 7.38 6.83 3.94
CA GLN A 111 8.05 7.40 2.76
C GLN A 111 7.15 8.42 2.06
N ASN A 112 5.97 8.02 1.55
CA ASN A 112 5.13 8.90 0.74
C ASN A 112 4.57 10.08 1.54
N ALA A 113 3.94 9.80 2.69
CA ALA A 113 3.42 10.86 3.56
C ALA A 113 4.52 11.79 4.09
N GLY A 114 5.73 11.26 4.35
CA GLY A 114 6.90 12.04 4.75
C GLY A 114 7.38 12.99 3.65
N ILE A 115 7.52 12.50 2.41
CA ILE A 115 7.89 13.33 1.25
C ILE A 115 6.84 14.41 1.01
N LEU A 116 5.55 14.07 1.09
CA LEU A 116 4.47 15.01 0.87
C LEU A 116 4.48 16.13 1.92
N ARG A 117 4.71 15.79 3.19
CA ARG A 117 4.86 16.77 4.27
C ARG A 117 6.03 17.72 4.00
N LEU A 118 7.21 17.20 3.68
CA LEU A 118 8.40 18.01 3.38
C LEU A 118 8.20 18.93 2.17
N HIS A 119 7.49 18.45 1.15
CA HIS A 119 7.22 19.25 -0.05
C HIS A 119 6.23 20.40 0.22
N LEU A 120 5.27 20.20 1.12
CA LEU A 120 4.28 21.22 1.49
C LEU A 120 4.80 22.20 2.53
N GLU A 121 5.64 21.77 3.48
CA GLU A 121 6.31 22.66 4.44
C GLU A 121 7.36 23.56 3.77
N LYS A 122 7.96 23.12 2.65
CA LYS A 122 8.93 23.92 1.87
C LYS A 122 8.31 24.96 0.94
N LYS A 123 6.99 24.94 0.71
CA LYS A 123 6.35 26.06 0.02
C LYS A 123 6.19 27.20 1.03
N PRO A 124 6.93 28.32 0.89
CA PRO A 124 6.59 29.51 1.66
C PRO A 124 5.13 29.82 1.37
N LYS A 125 4.40 30.16 2.43
CA LYS A 125 3.04 30.64 2.39
C LYS A 125 3.05 31.89 1.50
N ASN A 126 2.80 31.73 0.20
CA ASN A 126 2.55 32.87 -0.66
C ASN A 126 1.25 33.48 -0.15
N GLU A 127 1.40 34.67 0.41
CA GLU A 127 0.35 35.58 0.86
C GLU A 127 -0.71 35.79 -0.22
#